data_AF-A0A2T2TR39-F1
#
_entry.id   AF-A0A2T2TR39-F1
#
_cell.length_a   1.000
_cell.length_b   1.000
_cell.length_c   1.000
_cell.angle_alpha   90.00
_cell.angle_beta   90.00
_cell.angle_gamma   90.00
#
_symmetry.space_group_name_H-M   'P 1'
#
loop_
_entity.id
_entity.type
_entity.pdbx_description
1 polymer ?
#
loop_
_entity_poly.entity_id
_entity_poly.type
_entity_poly.pdbx_seq_one_letter_code
_entity_poly.pdbx_strand_id
1 'polypeptide(L)' 'MDAPSHRGFTFQSYCPDGPSSDTQALRATRGRITLFVKVTDGELPSGWHLRDVLCYEINRLMDPTALRHVDALN' A
#
# COMPACT_ATOMS: atom_id res chain seq x y z
N MET A 1 -17.86 -10.01 -1.48
CA MET A 1 -17.05 -9.12 -2.34
C MET A 1 -16.66 -7.93 -1.49
N ASP A 2 -15.53 -8.05 -0.80
CA ASP A 2 -15.02 -7.03 0.12
C ASP A 2 -14.74 -5.73 -0.62
N ALA A 3 -15.19 -4.63 0.00
CA ALA A 3 -15.11 -3.29 -0.54
C ALA A 3 -13.69 -2.96 -1.03
N PRO A 4 -13.53 -2.23 -2.15
CA PRO A 4 -12.23 -1.79 -2.69
C PRO A 4 -11.56 -0.73 -1.81
N SER A 5 -11.82 -0.74 -0.50
CA SER A 5 -11.37 0.25 0.45
C SER A 5 -11.05 -0.34 1.83
N HIS A 6 -10.14 0.32 2.55
CA HIS A 6 -9.73 -0.01 3.91
C HIS A 6 -9.45 1.27 4.70
N ARG A 7 -10.11 1.48 5.84
CA ARG A 7 -10.00 2.71 6.66
C ARG A 7 -10.11 4.03 5.86
N GLY A 8 -10.95 4.03 4.83
CA GLY A 8 -11.15 5.18 3.94
C GLY A 8 -10.10 5.36 2.84
N PHE A 9 -9.12 4.47 2.74
CA PHE A 9 -8.24 4.37 1.57
C PHE A 9 -8.90 3.52 0.49
N THR A 10 -8.85 3.96 -0.76
CA THR A 10 -9.31 3.18 -1.93
C THR A 10 -8.12 2.56 -2.65
N PHE A 11 -8.24 1.29 -3.04
CA PHE A 11 -7.17 0.55 -3.69
C PHE A 11 -7.28 0.63 -5.20
N GLN A 12 -6.16 0.87 -5.88
CA GLN A 12 -6.08 0.92 -7.33
C GLN A 12 -4.76 0.33 -7.81
N SER A 13 -4.81 -0.56 -8.80
CA SER A 13 -3.61 -1.02 -9.49
C SER A 13 -3.01 0.13 -10.30
N TYR A 14 -1.69 0.19 -10.39
CA TYR A 14 -1.00 1.19 -11.21
C TYR A 14 0.30 0.60 -11.77
N CYS A 15 0.80 1.15 -12.87
CA CYS A 15 2.07 0.73 -13.48
C CYS A 15 3.05 1.92 -13.45
N PRO A 16 4.02 1.96 -12.53
CA PRO A 16 4.95 3.10 -12.41
C PRO A 16 5.92 3.22 -13.60
N ASP A 17 6.39 2.10 -14.15
CA ASP A 17 7.52 2.08 -15.11
C ASP A 17 7.11 1.57 -16.51
N GLY A 18 5.81 1.59 -16.83
CA GLY A 18 5.26 0.97 -18.04
C GLY A 18 4.94 -0.53 -17.86
N PRO A 19 4.47 -1.22 -18.91
CA PRO A 19 4.11 -2.64 -18.84
C PRO A 19 5.36 -3.51 -18.81
N SER A 20 5.99 -3.61 -17.65
CA SER A 20 7.00 -4.63 -17.37
C SER A 20 6.31 -5.86 -16.79
N SER A 21 6.55 -7.06 -17.35
CA SER A 21 5.77 -8.27 -17.07
C SER A 21 5.79 -8.74 -15.62
N ASP A 22 6.83 -8.38 -14.88
CA ASP A 22 7.10 -8.93 -13.55
C ASP A 22 6.95 -7.91 -12.41
N THR A 23 6.36 -6.75 -12.70
CA THR A 23 6.09 -5.75 -11.67
C THR A 23 4.61 -5.77 -11.28
N GLN A 24 4.33 -6.16 -10.04
CA GLN A 24 3.03 -5.94 -9.43
C GLN A 24 3.08 -4.67 -8.58
N ALA A 25 2.13 -3.75 -8.82
CA ALA A 25 2.06 -2.53 -8.05
C ALA A 25 0.62 -2.12 -7.76
N LEU A 26 0.41 -1.64 -6.52
CA LEU A 26 -0.88 -1.24 -5.99
C LEU A 26 -0.71 0.05 -5.21
N ARG A 27 -1.68 0.96 -5.33
CA ARG A 27 -1.74 2.17 -4.53
C ARG A 27 -3.00 2.21 -3.69
N ALA A 28 -2.91 2.88 -2.56
CA ALA A 28 -4.03 3.18 -1.66
C ALA A 28 -4.14 4.69 -1.46
N THR A 29 -5.30 5.28 -1.75
CA THR A 29 -5.49 6.74 -1.66
C THR A 29 -6.61 7.11 -0.70
N ARG A 30 -6.33 8.05 0.22
CA ARG A 30 -7.33 8.69 1.11
C ARG A 30 -7.12 10.20 1.09
N GLY A 31 -8.01 10.92 0.40
CA GLY A 31 -7.88 12.37 0.25
C GLY A 31 -6.56 12.74 -0.44
N ARG A 32 -5.67 13.43 0.29
CA ARG A 32 -4.34 13.84 -0.22
C ARG A 32 -3.23 12.83 0.05
N ILE A 33 -3.49 11.80 0.85
CA ILE A 33 -2.49 10.78 1.20
C ILE A 33 -2.58 9.65 0.18
N THR A 34 -1.46 9.31 -0.44
CA THR A 34 -1.35 8.13 -1.31
C THR A 34 -0.18 7.28 -0.87
N LEU A 35 -0.45 5.99 -0.66
CA LEU A 35 0.55 4.96 -0.37
C LEU A 35 0.75 4.14 -1.63
N PHE A 36 2.01 3.78 -1.89
CA PHE A 36 2.40 2.99 -3.05
C PHE A 36 3.14 1.75 -2.57
N VAL A 37 2.75 0.58 -3.08
CA VAL A 37 3.53 -0.64 -2.95
C VAL A 37 3.87 -1.15 -4.34
N LYS A 38 5.13 -1.52 -4.53
CA LYS A 38 5.67 -2.10 -5.75
C LYS A 38 6.55 -3.28 -5.35
N VAL A 39 6.36 -4.40 -6.04
CA VAL A 39 7.24 -5.56 -5.93
C VAL A 39 7.92 -5.74 -7.29
N THR A 40 9.24 -5.62 -7.30
CA THR A 40 10.12 -5.87 -8.44
C THR A 40 11.02 -7.03 -8.07
N ASP A 41 10.85 -8.18 -8.73
CA ASP A 41 11.81 -9.28 -8.66
C ASP A 41 11.86 -10.05 -7.32
N GLY A 42 10.70 -10.28 -6.71
CA GLY A 42 10.58 -11.09 -5.49
C GLY A 42 9.17 -11.57 -5.22
N GLU A 43 9.04 -12.70 -4.51
CA GLU A 43 7.75 -13.14 -3.99
C GLU A 43 7.43 -12.37 -2.70
N LEU A 44 6.17 -11.97 -2.55
CA LEU A 44 5.66 -11.57 -1.24
C LEU A 44 5.80 -12.77 -0.27
N PRO A 45 5.85 -12.53 1.05
CA PRO A 45 5.74 -13.61 2.02
C PRO A 45 4.59 -14.55 1.64
N SER A 46 4.80 -15.85 1.76
CA SER A 46 3.85 -16.86 1.27
C SER A 46 2.43 -16.58 1.78
N GLY A 47 1.48 -16.40 0.84
CA GLY A 47 0.08 -16.12 1.14
C GLY A 47 -0.27 -14.63 1.32
N TRP A 48 0.68 -13.71 1.17
CA TRP A 48 0.39 -12.27 1.16
C TRP A 48 0.14 -11.77 -0.25
N HIS A 49 -0.89 -10.94 -0.40
CA HIS A 49 -1.13 -10.12 -1.58
C HIS A 49 -0.65 -8.68 -1.33
N LEU A 50 -0.45 -7.90 -2.40
CA LEU A 50 -0.11 -6.47 -2.29
C LEU A 50 -1.11 -5.69 -1.44
N ARG A 51 -2.37 -6.13 -1.45
CA ARG A 51 -3.42 -5.56 -0.61
C ARG A 51 -3.09 -5.74 0.88
N ASP A 52 -2.60 -6.90 1.29
CA ASP A 52 -2.29 -7.21 2.69
C ASP A 52 -1.13 -6.33 3.19
N VAL A 53 -0.14 -6.10 2.33
CA VAL A 53 0.96 -5.15 2.61
C VAL A 53 0.42 -3.75 2.85
N LEU A 54 -0.43 -3.23 1.96
CA LEU A 54 -1.01 -1.91 2.16
C LEU A 54 -1.93 -1.85 3.38
N CYS A 55 -2.71 -2.88 3.66
CA CYS A 55 -3.54 -2.94 4.87
C CYS A 55 -2.70 -2.89 6.14
N TYR A 56 -1.58 -3.62 6.19
CA TYR A 56 -0.63 -3.59 7.29
C TYR A 56 -0.04 -2.19 7.46
N GLU A 57 0.46 -1.56 6.39
CA GLU A 57 1.05 -0.22 6.46
C GLU A 57 0.01 0.86 6.81
N ILE A 58 -1.23 0.76 6.31
CA ILE A 58 -2.33 1.65 6.70
C ILE A 58 -2.62 1.51 8.19
N ASN A 59 -2.70 0.27 8.71
CA ASN A 59 -2.95 0.05 10.13
C ASN A 59 -1.82 0.61 10.98
N ARG A 60 -0.56 0.40 10.56
CA ARG A 60 0.63 0.95 11.21
C ARG A 60 0.60 2.48 11.20
N LEU A 61 0.39 3.13 10.06
CA LEU A 61 0.32 4.59 9.97
C LEU A 61 -0.83 5.21 10.77
N MET A 62 -1.91 4.47 10.98
CA MET A 62 -3.04 4.92 11.79
C MET A 62 -2.90 4.55 13.27
N ASP A 63 -1.87 3.79 13.65
CA ASP A 63 -1.55 3.52 15.04
C ASP A 63 -0.88 4.77 15.65
N PRO A 64 -1.47 5.37 16.71
CA PRO A 64 -0.89 6.53 17.38
C PRO A 64 0.52 6.29 17.91
N THR A 65 0.89 5.04 18.18
CA THR A 65 2.22 4.67 18.68
C THR A 65 3.28 4.62 17.57
N ALA A 66 2.90 4.23 16.34
CA ALA A 66 3.80 4.25 15.20
C ALA A 66 4.05 5.67 14.66
N LEU A 67 3.06 6.56 14.77
CA LEU A 67 3.18 7.97 14.39
C LEU A 67 4.14 8.76 15.28
N ARG A 68 4.45 8.29 16.49
CA ARG A 68 5.42 8.95 17.40
C ARG A 68 6.87 8.91 16.91
N HIS A 69 7.18 8.05 15.94
CA HIS A 69 8.53 7.90 15.38
C HIS A 69 8.68 8.50 13.98
N VAL A 70 7.63 9.12 13.43
CA VAL A 70 7.71 9.81 12.14
C VAL A 70 7.89 11.30 12.42
N ASP A 71 9.14 11.70 12.64
CA ASP A 71 9.54 13.10 12.66
C ASP A 71 9.33 13.69 11.26
N ALA A 72 8.14 14.22 11.02
CA ALA A 72 7.71 14.94 9.82
C ALA A 72 7.71 14.15 8.50
N LEU A 73 6.51 13.90 7.97
CA LEU A 73 6.32 13.75 6.52
C LEU A 73 6.40 15.17 5.92
N ASN A 74 7.55 15.55 5.38
CA ASN A 74 7.78 16.83 4.68
C ASN A 74 7.86 16.57 3.17
#